data_AF-A6RE79-F1
#
_entry.id   AF-A6RE79-F1
#
_cell.length_a   1.000
_cell.length_b   1.000
_cell.length_c   1.000
_cell.angle_alpha   90.00
_cell.angle_beta   90.00
_cell.angle_gamma   90.00
#
_symmetry.space_group_name_H-M   'P 1'
#
loop_
_entity.id
_entity.type
_entity.pdbx_description
1 polymer ?
#
loop_
_entity_poly.entity_id
_entity_poly.type
_entity_poly.pdbx_seq_one_letter_code
_entity_poly.pdbx_strand_id
1 'polypeptide(L)'
;MPRTRRLLREEITYSAAKGREVNILHRLGYYDKETSFFNQLNDNRDWIKSVVAHHLGLGARSVHLCRVAEVGDWFHGSFNVCVLVTIEDKTWKRKK
;
A
#
# COMPACT_ATOMS: atom_id res chain seq x y z
N MET A 1 18.51 -16.00 22.35
CA MET A 1 17.11 -15.93 21.86
C MET A 1 16.98 -16.82 20.63
N PRO A 2 15.84 -17.51 20.41
CA PRO A 2 15.63 -18.32 19.21
C PRO A 2 15.56 -17.42 17.97
N ARG A 3 16.10 -17.88 16.83
CA ARG A 3 16.02 -17.14 15.55
C ARG A 3 14.57 -17.16 15.03
N THR A 4 14.04 -15.99 14.71
CA THR A 4 12.68 -15.83 14.14
C THR A 4 12.73 -15.54 12.63
N ARG A 5 11.61 -15.76 11.97
CA ARG A 5 11.32 -15.32 10.59
C ARG A 5 10.00 -14.55 10.58
N ARG A 6 9.86 -13.58 9.68
CA ARG A 6 8.64 -12.78 9.53
C ARG A 6 7.62 -13.46 8.63
N LEU A 7 6.38 -13.47 9.09
CA LEU A 7 5.17 -13.67 8.31
C LEU A 7 4.47 -12.30 8.18
N LEU A 8 3.36 -12.23 7.44
CA LEU A 8 2.61 -10.99 7.22
C LEU A 8 2.14 -10.29 8.51
N ARG A 9 1.86 -11.05 9.57
CA ARG A 9 1.22 -10.51 10.80
C ARG A 9 1.95 -10.86 12.09
N GLU A 10 3.01 -11.66 12.00
CA GLU A 10 3.68 -12.21 13.18
C GLU A 10 5.10 -12.64 12.83
N GLU A 11 5.89 -12.90 13.87
CA GLU A 11 7.15 -13.63 13.73
C GLU A 11 6.99 -15.08 14.19
N ILE A 12 7.73 -15.99 13.56
CA ILE A 12 7.63 -17.42 13.85
C ILE A 12 9.00 -18.06 14.07
N THR A 13 9.06 -18.97 15.04
CA THR A 13 10.22 -19.85 15.30
C THR A 13 10.03 -21.20 14.61
N TYR A 14 11.12 -21.95 14.43
CA TYR A 14 11.03 -23.31 13.86
C TYR A 14 10.16 -24.26 14.69
N SER A 15 10.24 -24.22 16.02
CA SER A 15 9.45 -25.07 16.90
C SER A 15 7.94 -24.79 16.78
N ALA A 16 7.55 -23.51 16.70
CA ALA A 16 6.17 -23.13 16.46
C ALA A 16 5.70 -23.54 15.05
N ALA A 17 6.55 -23.38 14.03
CA ALA A 17 6.24 -23.79 12.66
C ALA A 17 6.00 -25.31 12.54
N LYS A 18 6.78 -26.14 13.25
CA LYS A 18 6.65 -27.60 13.24
C LYS A 18 5.28 -28.08 13.73
N GLY A 19 4.61 -27.33 14.60
CA GLY A 19 3.28 -27.64 15.11
C GLY A 19 2.11 -27.11 14.27
N ARG A 20 2.37 -26.41 13.16
CA ARG A 20 1.31 -25.84 12.31
C ARG A 20 1.11 -26.67 11.05
N GLU A 21 -0.11 -27.10 10.79
CA GLU A 21 -0.50 -27.87 9.59
C GLU A 21 -0.77 -26.96 8.38
N VAL A 22 0.14 -26.02 8.11
CA VAL A 22 0.05 -25.11 6.96
C VAL A 22 1.41 -25.00 6.29
N ASN A 23 1.43 -24.64 5.01
CA ASN A 23 2.69 -24.45 4.29
C ASN A 23 3.39 -23.15 4.74
N ILE A 24 4.18 -23.25 5.82
CA ILE A 24 4.92 -22.11 6.38
C ILE A 24 5.94 -21.56 5.39
N LEU A 25 6.59 -22.41 4.58
CA LEU A 25 7.54 -21.96 3.56
C LEU A 25 6.88 -21.02 2.55
N HIS A 26 5.67 -21.36 2.10
CA HIS A 26 4.90 -20.49 1.21
C HIS A 26 4.49 -19.18 1.90
N ARG A 27 4.07 -19.25 3.18
CA ARG A 27 3.69 -18.05 3.95
C ARG A 27 4.85 -17.10 4.23
N LEU A 28 6.06 -17.62 4.42
CA LEU A 28 7.27 -16.81 4.57
C LEU A 28 7.52 -15.93 3.34
N GLY A 29 7.24 -16.45 2.15
CA GLY A 29 7.39 -15.68 0.91
C GLY A 29 6.38 -14.54 0.76
N TYR A 30 5.29 -14.50 1.53
CA TYR A 30 4.32 -13.41 1.40
C TYR A 30 4.81 -12.08 1.95
N TYR A 31 5.68 -12.09 2.97
CA TYR A 31 6.21 -10.85 3.54
C TYR A 31 7.00 -10.04 2.49
N ASP A 32 7.88 -10.71 1.75
CA ASP A 32 8.66 -10.07 0.69
C ASP A 32 7.77 -9.64 -0.49
N LYS A 33 6.74 -10.43 -0.83
CA LYS A 33 5.77 -10.08 -1.88
C LYS A 33 4.91 -8.87 -1.53
N GLU A 34 4.44 -8.79 -0.27
CA GLU A 34 3.71 -7.63 0.23
C GLU A 34 4.59 -6.38 0.18
N THR A 35 5.83 -6.49 0.69
CA THR A 35 6.80 -5.38 0.62
C THR A 35 7.01 -4.91 -0.82
N SER A 36 7.23 -5.83 -1.76
CA SER A 36 7.38 -5.50 -3.19
C SER A 36 6.13 -4.85 -3.78
N PHE A 37 4.94 -5.30 -3.38
CA PHE A 37 3.67 -4.75 -3.86
C PHE A 37 3.47 -3.30 -3.41
N PHE A 38 3.70 -3.00 -2.12
CA PHE A 38 3.60 -1.63 -1.62
C PHE A 38 4.68 -0.71 -2.19
N ASN A 39 5.91 -1.20 -2.37
CA ASN A 39 6.98 -0.45 -3.03
C ASN A 39 6.59 -0.08 -4.46
N GLN A 40 6.04 -1.03 -5.23
CA GLN A 40 5.58 -0.75 -6.59
C GLN A 40 4.50 0.33 -6.62
N LEU A 41 3.53 0.31 -5.69
CA LEU A 41 2.51 1.36 -5.62
C LEU A 41 3.11 2.72 -5.25
N ASN A 42 4.07 2.72 -4.33
CA ASN A 42 4.76 3.95 -3.91
C ASN A 42 5.60 4.56 -5.04
N ASP A 43 6.31 3.72 -5.80
CA ASP A 43 7.10 4.14 -6.95
C ASP A 43 6.24 4.75 -8.07
N ASN A 44 4.95 4.36 -8.12
CA ASN A 44 3.98 4.86 -9.09
C ASN A 44 3.11 6.02 -8.55
N ARG A 45 3.49 6.68 -7.45
CA ARG A 45 2.70 7.77 -6.84
C ARG A 45 2.36 8.90 -7.82
N ASP A 46 3.29 9.32 -8.67
CA ASP A 46 3.04 10.40 -9.63
C ASP A 46 2.08 9.98 -10.76
N TRP A 47 2.10 8.70 -11.11
CA TRP A 47 1.11 8.14 -12.03
C TRP A 47 -0.28 8.13 -11.38
N ILE A 48 -0.39 7.70 -10.12
CA ILE A 48 -1.66 7.75 -9.35
C ILE A 48 -2.20 9.19 -9.30
N LYS A 49 -1.36 10.19 -9.01
CA LYS A 49 -1.76 11.62 -9.04
C LYS A 49 -2.34 12.02 -10.39
N SER A 50 -1.66 11.64 -11.47
CA SER A 50 -2.06 11.98 -12.83
C SER A 50 -3.41 11.35 -13.21
N VAL A 51 -3.61 10.08 -12.85
CA VAL A 51 -4.88 9.36 -13.05
C VAL A 51 -6.01 10.02 -12.27
N VAL A 52 -5.79 10.33 -10.99
CA VAL A 52 -6.81 11.00 -10.16
C VAL A 52 -7.15 12.38 -10.71
N ALA A 53 -6.16 13.20 -11.06
CA ALA A 53 -6.37 14.53 -11.62
C ALA A 53 -7.17 14.48 -12.93
N HIS A 54 -6.87 13.50 -13.78
CA HIS A 54 -7.59 13.29 -15.03
C HIS A 54 -9.06 12.92 -14.78
N HIS A 55 -9.33 11.92 -13.93
CA HIS A 55 -10.70 11.47 -13.65
C HIS A 55 -11.55 12.50 -12.90
N LEU A 56 -10.91 13.40 -12.12
CA LEU A 56 -11.60 14.51 -11.45
C LEU A 56 -11.72 15.77 -12.32
N GLY A 57 -11.18 15.76 -13.54
CA GLY A 57 -11.27 16.91 -14.47
C GLY A 57 -10.49 18.14 -14.01
N LEU A 58 -9.46 17.99 -13.18
CA LEU A 58 -8.68 19.11 -12.63
C LEU A 58 -7.81 19.80 -13.70
N GLY A 59 -7.61 19.15 -14.85
CA GLY A 59 -6.74 19.63 -15.93
C GLY A 59 -5.26 19.32 -15.67
N ALA A 60 -4.47 19.22 -16.74
CA ALA A 60 -3.06 18.79 -16.66
C ALA A 60 -2.17 19.69 -15.80
N ARG A 61 -2.51 20.98 -15.66
CA ARG A 61 -1.75 21.93 -14.82
C ARG A 61 -1.99 21.74 -13.33
N SER A 62 -3.01 20.97 -12.93
CA SER A 62 -3.47 20.85 -11.55
C SER A 62 -3.10 19.51 -10.90
N VAL A 63 -2.29 18.68 -11.55
CA VAL A 63 -1.81 17.39 -11.00
C VAL A 63 -1.07 17.58 -9.67
N HIS A 64 -0.37 18.70 -9.51
CA HIS A 64 0.32 19.07 -8.27
C HIS A 64 -0.62 19.28 -7.07
N LEU A 65 -1.92 19.51 -7.30
CA LEU A 65 -2.93 19.61 -6.25
C LEU A 65 -3.35 18.23 -5.72
N CYS A 66 -3.03 17.14 -6.43
CA CYS A 66 -3.27 15.77 -5.96
C CYS A 66 -2.12 15.33 -5.05
N ARG A 67 -2.38 15.23 -3.75
CA ARG A 67 -1.43 14.69 -2.77
C ARG A 67 -1.80 13.24 -2.45
N VAL A 68 -0.99 12.29 -2.91
CA VAL A 68 -1.07 10.89 -2.48
C VAL A 68 -0.43 10.80 -1.10
N ALA A 69 -1.10 10.18 -0.13
CA ALA A 69 -0.59 9.98 1.22
C ALA A 69 0.67 9.08 1.23
N GLU A 70 1.44 9.12 2.32
CA GLU A 70 2.56 8.19 2.50
C GLU A 70 2.04 6.76 2.73
N VAL A 71 2.84 5.75 2.40
CA VAL A 71 2.44 4.33 2.48
C VAL A 71 1.91 3.95 3.88
N GLY A 72 2.51 4.51 4.93
CA GLY A 72 2.10 4.27 6.32
C GLY A 72 0.70 4.78 6.67
N ASP A 73 0.15 5.69 5.88
CA ASP A 73 -1.19 6.28 6.09
C ASP A 73 -2.26 5.60 5.22
N TRP A 74 -1.90 4.59 4.42
CA TRP A 74 -2.86 3.90 3.56
C TRP A 74 -3.73 2.94 4.37
N PHE A 75 -5.01 2.81 3.99
CA PHE A 75 -5.86 1.78 4.56
C PHE A 75 -5.61 0.47 3.82
N HIS A 76 -5.08 -0.54 4.51
CA HIS A 76 -4.73 -1.79 3.84
C HIS A 76 -4.92 -3.04 4.69
N GLY A 77 -5.24 -4.14 4.00
CA GLY A 77 -4.97 -5.51 4.45
C GLY A 77 -3.61 -5.95 3.93
N SER A 78 -3.44 -7.23 3.61
CA SER A 78 -2.14 -7.69 3.08
C SER A 78 -1.89 -7.28 1.63
N PHE A 79 -2.88 -7.48 0.76
CA PHE A 79 -2.77 -7.09 -0.66
C PHE A 79 -3.93 -6.19 -1.12
N ASN A 80 -4.95 -6.02 -0.28
CA ASN A 80 -6.05 -5.08 -0.53
C ASN A 80 -5.64 -3.72 0.04
N VAL A 81 -5.58 -2.70 -0.81
CA VAL A 81 -5.08 -1.38 -0.43
C VAL A 81 -6.01 -0.28 -0.95
N CYS A 82 -6.26 0.70 -0.09
CA CYS A 82 -6.93 1.94 -0.42
C CYS A 82 -5.90 3.06 -0.30
N VAL A 83 -5.41 3.54 -1.45
CA VAL A 83 -4.47 4.65 -1.52
C VAL A 83 -5.22 5.95 -1.30
N LEU A 84 -4.92 6.65 -0.21
CA LEU A 84 -5.56 7.91 0.10
C LEU A 84 -4.99 9.04 -0.75
N VAL A 85 -5.86 9.78 -1.44
CA VAL A 85 -5.48 10.94 -2.25
C VAL A 85 -6.30 12.14 -1.81
N THR A 86 -5.62 13.23 -1.45
CA THR A 86 -6.22 14.51 -1.07
C THR A 86 -6.07 15.49 -2.23
N ILE A 87 -7.14 16.23 -2.54
CA ILE A 87 -7.10 17.32 -3.52
C ILE A 87 -6.99 18.64 -2.77
N GLU A 88 -5.85 19.29 -2.86
CA GLU A 88 -5.55 20.55 -2.17
C GLU A 88 -5.96 21.76 -3.01
N ASP A 89 -7.19 21.73 -3.53
CA ASP A 89 -7.75 22.85 -4.30
C ASP A 89 -8.64 23.72 -3.41
N LYS A 90 -8.15 24.90 -3.05
CA LYS A 90 -8.90 25.91 -2.27
C LYS A 90 -10.12 26.47 -3.01
N THR A 91 -10.21 26.23 -4.31
CA THR A 91 -11.30 26.70 -5.19
C THR A 91 -12.25 25.59 -5.61
N TRP A 92 -11.98 24.33 -5.25
CA TRP A 92 -12.85 23.19 -5.56
C TRP A 92 -14.19 23.32 -4.83
N LYS A 93 -15.16 23.90 -5.52
CA LYS A 93 -16.57 23.74 -5.21
C LYS A 93 -17.06 22.52 -5.99
N ARG A 94 -17.36 21.44 -5.28
CA ARG A 94 -18.11 20.31 -5.83
C ARG A 94 -19.33 20.89 -6.54
N LYS A 95 -19.36 20.83 -7.89
CA LYS A 95 -20.55 21.22 -8.64
C LYS A 95 -21.69 20.32 -8.13
N LYS A 96 -22.72 20.97 -7.56
CA LYS A 96 -23.95 20.30 -7.14
C LYS A 96 -24.63 19.68 -8.34
#